data_AF-A0AA96MCT4-F1
#
_entry.id   AF-A0AA96MCT4-F1
#
_cell.length_a   1.000
_cell.length_b   1.000
_cell.length_c   1.000
_cell.angle_alpha   90.00
_cell.angle_beta   90.00
_cell.angle_gamma   90.00
#
_symmetry.space_group_name_H-M   'P 1'
#
loop_
_entity.id
_entity.type
_entity.pdbx_description
1 polymer ?
#
loop_
_entity_poly.entity_id
_entity_poly.type
_entity_poly.pdbx_seq_one_letter_code
_entity_poly.pdbx_strand_id
1 'polypeptide(L)'
;MGLLYYCFQFAAHLLVACGLWLLVKPLTHRHLRQWGQKLDFKMNLRISLFGKKVSTVNKKMWLYRHLDDLLYFAHRKYEPGISVMRFVSRSGLLFAAVFISGLLTLRELPGHMSFSNPFLEGISLNEGTPVRGAWRLPLFLAVITASIPYLRLRYRYAQRKVRGSYDLLDVIKIATKFTHLSADSILSRTSDLLADENVLKTPLKLLGAAFANYSNERELNMEAGRFAGAIGTTFAVEFVSDLLYSEKEGTRYLKGSLMMLNRSMEQQRETILTVKASSRDAISLGLYGNLIVLVSSVGTFMYMLKPDVYFKLQFETTVGLTFMMIIIAGLFVSFMISTILARPKLDYH
;
A
#
# COMPACT_ATOMS: atom_id res chain seq x y z
N MET A 1 -9.72 1.76 -36.70
CA MET A 1 -10.06 0.33 -36.52
C MET A 1 -8.91 -0.49 -35.90
N GLY A 2 -7.66 -0.39 -36.37
CA GLY A 2 -6.54 -1.18 -35.83
C GLY A 2 -6.28 -1.01 -34.33
N LEU A 3 -6.35 0.22 -33.78
CA LEU A 3 -6.09 0.46 -32.35
C LEU A 3 -7.10 -0.25 -31.43
N LEU A 4 -8.39 -0.22 -31.79
CA LEU A 4 -9.43 -0.94 -31.04
C LEU A 4 -9.19 -2.45 -31.05
N TYR A 5 -8.74 -2.99 -32.18
CA TYR A 5 -8.37 -4.39 -32.30
C TYR A 5 -7.20 -4.75 -31.37
N TYR A 6 -6.13 -3.93 -31.33
CA TYR A 6 -4.99 -4.17 -30.42
C TYR A 6 -5.36 -4.01 -28.95
N CYS A 7 -6.22 -3.05 -28.60
CA CYS A 7 -6.74 -2.92 -27.23
C CYS A 7 -7.55 -4.16 -26.83
N PHE A 8 -8.39 -4.68 -27.73
CA PHE A 8 -9.16 -5.90 -27.51
C PHE A 8 -8.25 -7.12 -27.35
N GLN A 9 -7.24 -7.26 -28.21
CA GLN A 9 -6.26 -8.33 -28.14
C GLN A 9 -5.46 -8.29 -26.84
N PHE A 10 -5.00 -7.12 -26.42
CA PHE A 10 -4.34 -6.95 -25.12
C PHE A 10 -5.25 -7.33 -23.95
N ALA A 11 -6.53 -6.92 -24.00
CA ALA A 11 -7.52 -7.30 -22.98
C ALA A 11 -7.76 -8.82 -22.95
N ALA A 12 -7.81 -9.48 -24.11
CA ALA A 12 -7.93 -10.93 -24.20
C ALA A 12 -6.71 -11.65 -23.61
N HIS A 13 -5.49 -11.20 -23.92
CA HIS A 13 -4.26 -11.73 -23.32
C HIS A 13 -4.25 -11.59 -21.79
N LEU A 14 -4.66 -10.44 -21.27
CA LEU A 14 -4.81 -10.23 -19.82
C LEU A 14 -5.86 -11.14 -19.21
N LEU A 15 -6.98 -11.39 -19.91
CA LEU A 15 -8.04 -12.27 -19.44
C LEU A 15 -7.53 -13.71 -19.34
N VAL A 16 -6.81 -14.20 -20.36
CA VAL A 16 -6.18 -15.53 -20.35
C VAL A 16 -5.16 -15.65 -19.21
N ALA A 17 -4.28 -14.65 -19.04
CA ALA A 17 -3.31 -14.63 -17.95
C ALA A 17 -3.97 -14.62 -16.57
N CYS A 18 -5.06 -13.88 -16.41
CA CYS A 18 -5.86 -13.88 -15.18
C CYS A 18 -6.56 -15.23 -14.94
N GLY A 19 -7.09 -15.85 -15.99
CA GLY A 19 -7.72 -17.18 -15.93
C GLY A 19 -6.74 -18.26 -15.50
N LEU A 20 -5.55 -18.31 -16.11
CA LEU A 20 -4.47 -19.21 -15.73
C LEU A 20 -4.06 -19.01 -14.28
N TRP A 21 -3.98 -17.77 -13.81
CA TRP A 21 -3.67 -17.50 -12.41
C TRP A 21 -4.71 -18.08 -11.45
N LEU A 22 -6.01 -17.95 -11.76
CA LEU A 22 -7.07 -18.49 -10.90
C LEU A 22 -6.97 -20.02 -10.76
N LEU A 23 -6.50 -20.72 -11.80
CA LEU A 23 -6.24 -22.16 -11.77
C LEU A 23 -4.97 -22.53 -10.96
N VAL A 24 -3.90 -21.72 -11.07
CA VAL A 24 -2.61 -21.97 -10.37
C VAL A 24 -2.66 -21.55 -8.89
N LYS A 25 -3.48 -20.56 -8.54
CA LYS A 25 -3.63 -20.03 -7.19
C LYS A 25 -3.92 -21.10 -6.11
N PRO A 26 -4.87 -22.04 -6.28
CA PRO A 26 -5.12 -23.07 -5.26
C PRO A 26 -3.92 -24.01 -5.05
N LEU A 27 -3.19 -24.34 -6.11
CA LEU A 27 -2.00 -25.22 -6.05
C LEU A 27 -0.82 -24.55 -5.32
N THR A 28 -0.64 -23.25 -5.57
CA THR A 28 0.44 -22.46 -4.97
C THR A 28 0.15 -22.06 -3.52
N HIS A 29 -1.11 -22.00 -3.09
CA HIS A 29 -1.47 -21.57 -1.74
C HIS A 29 -0.83 -22.43 -0.64
N ARG A 30 -0.78 -23.76 -0.81
CA ARG A 30 -0.18 -24.66 0.19
C ARG A 30 1.33 -24.41 0.33
N HIS A 31 2.02 -24.27 -0.80
CA HIS A 31 3.45 -23.99 -0.85
C HIS A 31 3.79 -22.61 -0.29
N LEU A 32 3.01 -21.58 -0.64
CA LEU A 32 3.16 -20.22 -0.11
C LEU A 32 2.99 -20.17 1.41
N ARG A 33 2.07 -20.96 1.97
CA ARG A 33 1.87 -21.06 3.42
C ARG A 33 3.10 -21.62 4.12
N GLN A 34 3.62 -22.74 3.63
CA GLN A 34 4.82 -23.38 4.20
C GLN A 34 6.06 -22.48 4.07
N TRP A 35 6.24 -21.82 2.93
CA TRP A 35 7.36 -20.90 2.70
C TRP A 35 7.26 -19.65 3.57
N GLY A 36 6.06 -19.05 3.68
CA GLY A 36 5.81 -17.89 4.52
C GLY A 36 6.15 -18.17 5.98
N GLN A 37 5.67 -19.30 6.53
CA GLN A 37 5.97 -19.71 7.90
C GLN A 37 7.46 -19.98 8.13
N LYS A 38 8.13 -20.65 7.19
CA LYS A 38 9.58 -20.90 7.28
C LYS A 38 10.41 -19.61 7.28
N LEU A 39 10.00 -18.63 6.48
CA LEU A 39 10.71 -17.35 6.40
C LEU A 39 10.47 -16.50 7.64
N ASP A 40 9.24 -16.46 8.14
CA ASP A 40 8.90 -15.76 9.37
C ASP A 40 9.66 -16.33 10.58
N PHE A 41 9.67 -17.66 10.72
CA PHE A 41 10.45 -18.34 11.75
C PHE A 41 11.95 -18.04 11.63
N LYS A 42 12.53 -18.16 10.44
CA LYS A 42 13.95 -17.83 10.21
C LYS A 42 14.25 -16.37 10.51
N MET A 43 13.31 -15.47 10.28
CA MET A 43 13.46 -14.05 10.56
C MET A 43 13.47 -13.80 12.07
N ASN A 44 12.49 -14.34 12.80
CA ASN A 44 12.39 -14.17 14.25
C ASN A 44 13.60 -14.78 14.96
N LEU A 45 14.06 -15.95 14.49
CA LEU A 45 15.25 -16.62 15.03
C LEU A 45 16.54 -15.84 14.74
N ARG A 46 16.67 -15.20 13.57
CA ARG A 46 17.81 -14.31 13.29
C ARG A 46 17.79 -13.05 14.15
N ILE A 47 16.62 -12.48 14.41
CA ILE A 47 16.47 -11.29 15.25
C ILE A 47 16.81 -11.62 16.71
N SER A 48 16.38 -12.79 17.21
CA SER A 48 16.68 -13.23 18.57
C SER A 48 18.17 -13.54 18.77
N LEU A 49 18.80 -14.25 17.84
CA LEU A 49 20.22 -14.63 17.95
C LEU A 49 21.19 -13.46 17.73
N PHE A 50 20.91 -12.58 16.78
CA PHE A 50 21.88 -11.54 16.37
C PHE A 50 21.63 -10.18 16.99
N GLY A 51 20.92 -10.11 18.12
CA GLY A 51 20.31 -8.91 18.73
C GLY A 51 21.13 -7.61 18.83
N LYS A 52 22.43 -7.58 18.48
CA LYS A 52 23.30 -6.39 18.32
C LYS A 52 24.06 -6.27 16.96
N LYS A 53 24.28 -7.33 16.18
CA LYS A 53 24.96 -7.29 14.85
C LYS A 53 23.97 -7.03 13.68
N VAL A 54 23.03 -6.13 13.90
CA VAL A 54 21.76 -6.08 13.17
C VAL A 54 21.78 -5.11 11.96
N SER A 55 22.78 -4.25 11.82
CA SER A 55 22.75 -3.15 10.83
C SER A 55 22.72 -3.60 9.36
N THR A 56 23.52 -4.59 8.98
CA THR A 56 23.60 -5.09 7.59
C THR A 56 22.44 -5.99 7.21
N VAL A 57 21.99 -6.86 8.12
CA VAL A 57 20.83 -7.75 7.88
C VAL A 57 19.53 -6.94 7.86
N ASN A 58 19.39 -5.90 8.68
CA ASN A 58 18.23 -5.00 8.65
C ASN A 58 18.07 -4.27 7.32
N LYS A 59 19.16 -3.78 6.72
CA LYS A 59 19.08 -3.09 5.41
C LYS A 59 18.52 -4.02 4.33
N LYS A 60 18.98 -5.29 4.29
CA LYS A 60 18.52 -6.26 3.29
C LYS A 60 17.05 -6.68 3.49
N MET A 61 16.53 -6.59 4.71
CA MET A 61 15.17 -7.02 5.06
C MET A 61 14.18 -5.86 5.23
N TRP A 62 14.61 -4.61 5.01
CA TRP A 62 13.77 -3.43 5.23
C TRP A 62 12.47 -3.47 4.41
N LEU A 63 12.54 -3.87 3.14
CA LEU A 63 11.36 -3.98 2.28
C LEU A 63 10.33 -5.00 2.79
N TYR A 64 10.80 -6.15 3.29
CA TYR A 64 9.92 -7.17 3.85
C TYR A 64 9.22 -6.63 5.09
N ARG A 65 9.98 -6.06 6.04
CA ARG A 65 9.40 -5.51 7.28
C ARG A 65 8.44 -4.38 7.01
N HIS A 66 8.78 -3.48 6.09
CA HIS A 66 7.91 -2.40 5.67
C HIS A 66 6.57 -2.92 5.11
N LEU A 67 6.60 -3.93 4.23
CA LEU A 67 5.38 -4.54 3.73
C LEU A 67 4.60 -5.27 4.83
N ASP A 68 5.30 -5.94 5.74
CA ASP A 68 4.71 -6.67 6.86
C ASP A 68 3.98 -5.71 7.82
N ASP A 69 4.59 -4.59 8.18
CA ASP A 69 3.99 -3.54 9.01
C ASP A 69 2.80 -2.85 8.33
N LEU A 70 2.89 -2.62 7.02
CA LEU A 70 1.74 -2.13 6.25
C LEU A 70 0.59 -3.15 6.28
N LEU A 71 0.88 -4.44 6.09
CA LEU A 71 -0.12 -5.49 6.03
C LEU A 71 -0.73 -5.82 7.39
N TYR A 72 0.06 -5.75 8.47
CA TYR A 72 -0.35 -5.91 9.86
C TYR A 72 -1.58 -5.07 10.16
N PHE A 73 -1.55 -3.80 9.74
CA PHE A 73 -2.65 -2.88 9.99
C PHE A 73 -3.66 -2.82 8.84
N ALA A 74 -3.23 -3.01 7.59
CA ALA A 74 -4.09 -2.88 6.42
C ALA A 74 -5.00 -4.09 6.15
N HIS A 75 -4.63 -5.28 6.64
CA HIS A 75 -5.34 -6.52 6.32
C HIS A 75 -6.13 -7.05 7.52
N ARG A 76 -7.44 -7.37 7.35
CA ARG A 76 -8.26 -7.91 8.46
C ARG A 76 -7.82 -9.31 8.89
N LYS A 77 -7.42 -10.13 7.93
CA LYS A 77 -6.96 -11.52 8.12
C LYS A 77 -5.44 -11.56 7.98
N TYR A 78 -4.76 -10.70 8.72
CA TYR A 78 -3.32 -10.67 8.72
C TYR A 78 -2.78 -11.97 9.34
N GLU A 79 -2.00 -12.69 8.56
CA GLU A 79 -1.20 -13.85 8.97
C GLU A 79 0.28 -13.48 8.80
N PRO A 80 1.11 -13.57 9.86
CA PRO A 80 2.55 -13.30 9.80
C PRO A 80 3.24 -14.11 8.69
N GLY A 81 4.06 -13.43 7.89
CA GLY A 81 4.80 -14.00 6.75
C GLY A 81 3.99 -14.44 5.53
N ILE A 82 2.80 -15.01 5.73
CA ILE A 82 1.94 -15.47 4.65
C ILE A 82 1.33 -14.27 3.91
N SER A 83 0.94 -13.22 4.64
CA SER A 83 0.32 -12.03 4.05
C SER A 83 1.27 -11.31 3.08
N VAL A 84 2.54 -11.16 3.47
CA VAL A 84 3.59 -10.55 2.64
C VAL A 84 3.80 -11.39 1.38
N MET A 85 3.88 -12.72 1.51
CA MET A 85 4.07 -13.59 0.36
C MET A 85 2.87 -13.59 -0.61
N ARG A 86 1.64 -13.59 -0.09
CA ARG A 86 0.43 -13.43 -0.92
C ARG A 86 0.45 -12.09 -1.66
N PHE A 87 0.93 -11.03 -1.01
CA PHE A 87 1.02 -9.71 -1.62
C PHE A 87 2.09 -9.65 -2.73
N VAL A 88 3.31 -10.13 -2.45
CA VAL A 88 4.43 -10.11 -3.40
C VAL A 88 4.13 -11.00 -4.62
N SER A 89 3.61 -12.21 -4.40
CA SER A 89 3.24 -13.12 -5.50
C SER A 89 2.17 -12.53 -6.40
N ARG A 90 1.13 -11.90 -5.83
CA ARG A 90 0.08 -11.23 -6.61
C ARG A 90 0.62 -10.06 -7.43
N SER A 91 1.47 -9.23 -6.85
CA SER A 91 2.06 -8.08 -7.55
C SER A 91 3.05 -8.52 -8.63
N GLY A 92 3.88 -9.53 -8.36
CA GLY A 92 4.82 -10.10 -9.32
C GLY A 92 4.13 -10.80 -10.49
N LEU A 93 3.00 -11.47 -10.25
CA LEU A 93 2.22 -12.06 -11.34
C LEU A 93 1.55 -10.99 -12.19
N LEU A 94 0.98 -9.96 -11.57
CA LEU A 94 0.38 -8.86 -12.32
C LEU A 94 1.43 -8.16 -13.20
N PHE A 95 2.65 -7.96 -12.67
CA PHE A 95 3.79 -7.49 -13.45
C PHE A 95 4.05 -8.39 -14.66
N ALA A 96 4.21 -9.70 -14.43
CA ALA A 96 4.50 -10.67 -15.49
C ALA A 96 3.39 -10.73 -16.55
N ALA A 97 2.12 -10.72 -16.13
CA ALA A 97 0.97 -10.75 -17.01
C ALA A 97 0.94 -9.52 -17.93
N VAL A 98 1.12 -8.32 -17.39
CA VAL A 98 1.15 -7.08 -18.18
C VAL A 98 2.36 -7.03 -19.09
N PHE A 99 3.54 -7.42 -18.59
CA PHE A 99 4.77 -7.42 -19.36
C PHE A 99 4.69 -8.38 -20.55
N ILE A 100 4.29 -9.63 -20.31
CA ILE A 100 4.19 -10.67 -21.35
C ILE A 100 3.10 -10.28 -22.36
N SER A 101 1.92 -9.85 -21.89
CA SER A 101 0.83 -9.44 -22.79
C SER A 101 1.24 -8.25 -23.66
N GLY A 102 1.92 -7.26 -23.08
CA GLY A 102 2.44 -6.11 -23.83
C GLY A 102 3.51 -6.50 -24.83
N LEU A 103 4.39 -7.45 -24.49
CA LEU A 103 5.44 -7.94 -25.38
C LEU A 103 4.86 -8.77 -26.54
N LEU A 104 3.86 -9.62 -26.30
CA LEU A 104 3.15 -10.37 -27.34
C LEU A 104 2.43 -9.43 -28.30
N THR A 105 1.67 -8.47 -27.76
CA THR A 105 0.92 -7.49 -28.57
C THR A 105 1.86 -6.63 -29.44
N LEU A 106 3.03 -6.25 -28.92
CA LEU A 106 4.04 -5.51 -29.70
C LEU A 106 4.74 -6.33 -30.77
N ARG A 107 4.87 -7.65 -30.58
CA ARG A 107 5.47 -8.54 -31.60
C ARG A 107 4.52 -8.81 -32.76
N GLU A 108 3.22 -8.71 -32.54
CA GLU A 108 2.17 -8.94 -33.54
C GLU A 108 1.83 -7.69 -34.35
N LEU A 109 2.39 -6.52 -34.00
CA LEU A 109 2.24 -5.30 -34.78
C LEU A 109 3.00 -5.43 -36.11
N PRO A 110 2.32 -5.31 -37.27
CA PRO A 110 2.98 -5.36 -38.57
C PRO A 110 3.93 -4.16 -38.70
N GLY A 111 5.22 -4.45 -38.88
CA GLY A 111 6.30 -3.44 -39.00
C GLY A 111 6.26 -2.60 -40.27
N HIS A 112 5.09 -2.39 -40.87
CA HIS A 112 4.91 -1.71 -42.16
C HIS A 112 3.88 -0.59 -41.99
N MET A 113 4.33 0.56 -41.52
CA MET A 113 3.61 1.83 -41.69
C MET A 113 4.56 2.77 -42.44
N SER A 114 4.65 2.60 -43.75
CA SER A 114 5.33 3.55 -44.63
C SER A 114 4.52 4.85 -44.65
N PHE A 115 5.14 5.99 -44.33
CA PHE A 115 4.50 7.29 -44.52
C PHE A 115 5.37 8.23 -45.35
N SER A 116 4.74 8.80 -46.38
CA SER A 116 5.20 9.99 -47.09
C SER A 116 4.54 11.22 -46.46
N ASN A 117 5.31 12.02 -45.74
CA ASN A 117 4.83 13.27 -45.17
C ASN A 117 4.93 14.42 -46.19
N PRO A 118 3.84 15.12 -46.53
CA PRO A 118 3.91 16.28 -47.42
C PRO A 118 4.51 17.54 -46.76
N PHE A 119 4.68 17.56 -45.43
CA PHE A 119 5.32 18.66 -44.70
C PHE A 119 6.76 18.36 -44.25
N LEU A 120 7.23 17.12 -44.47
CA LEU A 120 8.61 16.70 -44.28
C LEU A 120 9.01 15.90 -45.52
N GLU A 121 9.30 16.61 -46.62
CA GLU A 121 9.87 16.03 -47.82
C GLU A 121 11.08 15.14 -47.45
N GLY A 122 10.98 13.84 -47.74
CA GLY A 122 12.15 12.98 -47.94
C GLY A 122 12.64 12.11 -46.78
N ILE A 123 12.06 12.13 -45.57
CA ILE A 123 12.47 11.15 -44.54
C ILE A 123 11.70 9.84 -44.73
N SER A 124 12.23 8.98 -45.58
CA SER A 124 11.87 7.56 -45.62
C SER A 124 12.51 6.86 -44.41
N LEU A 125 11.70 6.53 -43.40
CA LEU A 125 12.12 5.62 -42.34
C LEU A 125 12.19 4.20 -42.93
N ASN A 126 13.40 3.86 -43.39
CA ASN A 126 13.67 2.59 -44.06
C ASN A 126 13.35 1.39 -43.16
N GLU A 127 12.75 0.39 -43.80
CA GLU A 127 12.13 -0.83 -43.29
C GLU A 127 13.10 -1.77 -42.55
N GLY A 128 12.54 -2.62 -41.67
CA GLY A 128 13.09 -3.95 -41.40
C GLY A 128 13.98 -4.15 -40.16
N THR A 129 14.27 -3.13 -39.36
CA THR A 129 14.99 -3.38 -38.08
C THR A 129 14.00 -3.61 -36.93
N PRO A 130 14.10 -4.73 -36.19
CA PRO A 130 13.27 -4.93 -35.00
C PRO A 130 13.51 -3.76 -34.06
N VAL A 131 12.45 -3.02 -33.73
CA VAL A 131 12.51 -1.78 -32.93
C VAL A 131 13.40 -2.02 -31.72
N ARG A 132 14.62 -1.48 -31.77
CA ARG A 132 15.68 -1.68 -30.78
C ARG A 132 15.21 -1.01 -29.47
N GLY A 133 14.57 -1.79 -28.59
CA GLY A 133 13.95 -1.27 -27.36
C GLY A 133 12.44 -1.43 -27.25
N ALA A 134 11.78 -2.24 -28.08
CA ALA A 134 10.34 -2.54 -27.97
C ALA A 134 9.91 -3.03 -26.56
N TRP A 135 10.81 -3.64 -25.80
CA TRP A 135 10.55 -4.10 -24.42
C TRP A 135 10.41 -2.97 -23.40
N ARG A 136 10.86 -1.74 -23.71
CA ARG A 136 10.86 -0.61 -22.77
C ARG A 136 9.44 -0.18 -22.38
N LEU A 137 8.52 -0.09 -23.34
CA LEU A 137 7.13 0.31 -23.09
C LEU A 137 6.35 -0.73 -22.26
N PRO A 138 6.37 -2.05 -22.60
CA PRO A 138 5.75 -3.07 -21.76
C PRO A 138 6.36 -3.13 -20.37
N LEU A 139 7.68 -2.94 -20.25
CA LEU A 139 8.34 -2.89 -18.94
C LEU A 139 7.84 -1.70 -18.11
N PHE A 140 7.78 -0.51 -18.70
CA PHE A 140 7.27 0.69 -18.03
C PHE A 140 5.83 0.50 -17.56
N LEU A 141 4.94 0.01 -18.44
CA LEU A 141 3.55 -0.28 -18.09
C LEU A 141 3.43 -1.36 -17.01
N ALA A 142 4.27 -2.41 -17.08
CA ALA A 142 4.30 -3.45 -16.06
C ALA A 142 4.74 -2.91 -14.69
N VAL A 143 5.75 -2.04 -14.64
CA VAL A 143 6.19 -1.38 -13.39
C VAL A 143 5.08 -0.52 -12.80
N ILE A 144 4.44 0.33 -13.61
CA ILE A 144 3.32 1.16 -13.14
C ILE A 144 2.20 0.27 -12.62
N THR A 145 1.78 -0.74 -13.38
CA THR A 145 0.65 -1.57 -12.97
C THR A 145 0.97 -2.38 -11.72
N ALA A 146 2.19 -2.92 -11.61
CA ALA A 146 2.65 -3.66 -10.44
C ALA A 146 2.82 -2.79 -9.19
N SER A 147 2.97 -1.48 -9.35
CA SER A 147 2.99 -0.53 -8.23
C SER A 147 1.58 -0.22 -7.67
N ILE A 148 0.51 -0.40 -8.46
CA ILE A 148 -0.88 -0.12 -8.05
C ILE A 148 -1.29 -0.93 -6.79
N PRO A 149 -1.04 -2.25 -6.67
CA PRO A 149 -1.33 -2.99 -5.44
C PRO A 149 -0.65 -2.40 -4.20
N TYR A 150 0.61 -1.95 -4.32
CA TYR A 150 1.35 -1.31 -3.24
C TYR A 150 0.76 0.04 -2.88
N LEU A 151 0.40 0.86 -3.88
CA LEU A 151 -0.30 2.12 -3.65
C LEU A 151 -1.63 1.92 -2.94
N ARG A 152 -2.43 0.94 -3.39
CA ARG A 152 -3.71 0.60 -2.76
C ARG A 152 -3.51 0.13 -1.31
N LEU A 153 -2.46 -0.64 -1.05
CA LEU A 153 -2.09 -1.06 0.30
C LEU A 153 -1.73 0.16 1.17
N ARG A 154 -0.87 1.06 0.68
CA ARG A 154 -0.48 2.29 1.36
C ARG A 154 -1.67 3.20 1.64
N TYR A 155 -2.56 3.34 0.66
CA TYR A 155 -3.81 4.09 0.80
C TYR A 155 -4.69 3.51 1.90
N ARG A 156 -4.94 2.19 1.86
CA ARG A 156 -5.72 1.51 2.89
C ARG A 156 -5.08 1.62 4.26
N TYR A 157 -3.76 1.48 4.35
CA TYR A 157 -3.01 1.67 5.58
C TYR A 157 -3.21 3.08 6.12
N ALA A 158 -3.05 4.13 5.30
CA ALA A 158 -3.27 5.51 5.73
C ALA A 158 -4.72 5.77 6.18
N GLN A 159 -5.71 5.28 5.43
CA GLN A 159 -7.12 5.38 5.82
C GLN A 159 -7.40 4.69 7.15
N ARG A 160 -6.85 3.49 7.32
CA ARG A 160 -6.98 2.73 8.56
C ARG A 160 -6.24 3.38 9.69
N LYS A 161 -5.06 3.96 9.47
CA LYS A 161 -4.27 4.66 10.50
C LYS A 161 -5.08 5.77 11.13
N VAL A 162 -5.74 6.58 10.29
CA VAL A 162 -6.65 7.63 10.73
C VAL A 162 -7.86 7.04 11.47
N ARG A 163 -8.50 5.98 10.98
CA ARG A 163 -9.60 5.33 11.70
C ARG A 163 -9.15 4.77 13.05
N GLY A 164 -8.01 4.08 13.05
CA GLY A 164 -7.37 3.48 14.22
C GLY A 164 -7.07 4.49 15.32
N SER A 165 -6.67 5.72 14.98
CA SER A 165 -6.47 6.75 16.00
C SER A 165 -7.78 7.19 16.67
N TYR A 166 -8.92 7.17 15.97
CA TYR A 166 -10.24 7.40 16.60
C TYR A 166 -10.73 6.15 17.34
N ASP A 167 -10.60 4.98 16.72
CA ASP A 167 -10.99 3.68 17.28
C ASP A 167 -10.23 3.38 18.59
N LEU A 168 -9.02 3.93 18.77
CA LEU A 168 -8.23 3.81 20.00
C LEU A 168 -8.95 4.40 21.21
N LEU A 169 -9.76 5.44 21.01
CA LEU A 169 -10.57 6.01 22.09
C LEU A 169 -11.55 4.97 22.65
N ASP A 170 -12.22 4.23 21.77
CA ASP A 170 -13.16 3.18 22.16
C ASP A 170 -12.44 2.04 22.87
N VAL A 171 -11.23 1.70 22.40
CA VAL A 171 -10.35 0.72 23.07
C VAL A 171 -10.04 1.14 24.50
N ILE A 172 -9.61 2.39 24.72
CA ILE A 172 -9.24 2.89 26.04
C ILE A 172 -10.48 2.95 26.95
N LYS A 173 -11.62 3.41 26.44
CA LYS A 173 -12.90 3.42 27.20
C LYS A 173 -13.31 2.05 27.69
N ILE A 174 -13.17 1.02 26.86
CA ILE A 174 -13.48 -0.36 27.22
C ILE A 174 -12.41 -0.91 28.17
N ALA A 175 -11.12 -0.74 27.86
CA ALA A 175 -10.00 -1.22 28.66
C ALA A 175 -10.03 -0.67 30.09
N THR A 176 -10.43 0.59 30.27
CA THR A 176 -10.57 1.25 31.59
C THR A 176 -11.55 0.53 32.51
N LYS A 177 -12.55 -0.18 31.97
CA LYS A 177 -13.52 -0.96 32.77
C LYS A 177 -12.93 -2.26 33.30
N PHE A 178 -11.88 -2.78 32.67
CA PHE A 178 -11.28 -4.09 32.97
C PHE A 178 -9.92 -4.00 33.66
N THR A 179 -9.52 -2.82 34.16
CA THR A 179 -8.21 -2.57 34.78
C THR A 179 -7.91 -3.42 36.02
N HIS A 180 -8.89 -4.17 36.54
CA HIS A 180 -8.71 -5.11 37.63
C HIS A 180 -8.10 -6.45 37.17
N LEU A 181 -8.10 -6.73 35.87
CA LEU A 181 -7.52 -7.93 35.26
C LEU A 181 -6.07 -7.69 34.85
N SER A 182 -5.32 -8.77 34.59
CA SER A 182 -3.99 -8.71 33.98
C SER A 182 -4.01 -8.14 32.56
N ALA A 183 -2.86 -7.63 32.07
CA ALA A 183 -2.79 -6.91 30.80
C ALA A 183 -3.23 -7.76 29.59
N ASP A 184 -2.89 -9.04 29.56
CA ASP A 184 -3.35 -10.02 28.55
C ASP A 184 -4.89 -10.14 28.54
N SER A 185 -5.48 -10.25 29.73
CA SER A 185 -6.92 -10.40 29.91
C SER A 185 -7.68 -9.13 29.58
N ILE A 186 -7.14 -7.95 29.91
CA ILE A 186 -7.67 -6.65 29.48
C ILE A 186 -7.72 -6.58 27.96
N LEU A 187 -6.63 -6.91 27.28
CA LEU A 187 -6.53 -6.82 25.83
C LEU A 187 -7.47 -7.80 25.13
N SER A 188 -7.54 -9.04 25.63
CA SER A 188 -8.43 -10.08 25.12
C SER A 188 -9.91 -9.67 25.26
N ARG A 189 -10.34 -9.30 26.47
CA ARG A 189 -11.73 -8.86 26.73
C ARG A 189 -12.10 -7.61 25.96
N THR A 190 -11.17 -6.65 25.88
CA THR A 190 -11.38 -5.42 25.09
C THR A 190 -11.57 -5.78 23.62
N SER A 191 -10.73 -6.66 23.07
CA SER A 191 -10.84 -7.06 21.66
C SER A 191 -12.15 -7.79 21.31
N ASP A 192 -12.73 -8.52 22.25
CA ASP A 192 -13.98 -9.24 22.05
C ASP A 192 -15.21 -8.32 22.13
N LEU A 193 -15.15 -7.28 22.96
CA LEU A 193 -16.21 -6.28 23.10
C LEU A 193 -16.20 -5.19 22.02
N LEU A 194 -15.13 -5.11 21.22
CA LEU A 194 -15.07 -4.19 20.08
C LEU A 194 -15.95 -4.67 18.92
N ALA A 195 -16.66 -3.72 18.30
CA ALA A 195 -17.41 -3.92 17.08
C ALA A 195 -16.53 -4.52 15.98
N ASP A 196 -17.09 -5.40 15.14
CA ASP A 196 -16.37 -6.07 14.05
C ASP A 196 -15.80 -5.12 12.99
N GLU A 197 -16.30 -3.89 12.95
CA GLU A 197 -15.83 -2.86 12.05
C GLU A 197 -14.54 -2.18 12.53
N ASN A 198 -14.26 -2.24 13.83
CA ASN A 198 -13.12 -1.57 14.46
C ASN A 198 -11.80 -2.13 13.94
N VAL A 199 -10.91 -1.23 13.51
CA VAL A 199 -9.66 -1.60 12.85
C VAL A 199 -8.66 -2.22 13.83
N LEU A 200 -8.77 -1.91 15.13
CA LEU A 200 -7.84 -2.32 16.17
C LEU A 200 -8.13 -3.70 16.75
N LYS A 201 -9.25 -4.34 16.39
CA LYS A 201 -9.63 -5.66 16.90
C LYS A 201 -8.55 -6.72 16.69
N THR A 202 -8.04 -6.87 15.47
CA THR A 202 -6.96 -7.83 15.16
C THR A 202 -5.62 -7.43 15.81
N PRO A 203 -5.14 -6.18 15.69
CA PRO A 203 -3.94 -5.72 16.40
C PRO A 203 -3.97 -5.97 17.92
N LEU A 204 -5.11 -5.74 18.59
CA LEU A 204 -5.27 -5.99 20.02
C LEU A 204 -5.23 -7.47 20.38
N LYS A 205 -5.82 -8.35 19.54
CA LYS A 205 -5.71 -9.80 19.74
C LYS A 205 -4.26 -10.28 19.65
N LEU A 206 -3.51 -9.74 18.69
CA LEU A 206 -2.09 -10.05 18.54
C LEU A 206 -1.27 -9.52 19.70
N LEU A 207 -1.55 -8.30 20.17
CA LEU A 207 -0.91 -7.72 21.34
C LEU A 207 -1.21 -8.53 22.60
N GLY A 208 -2.48 -8.88 22.85
CA GLY A 208 -2.88 -9.70 24.00
C GLY A 208 -2.24 -11.09 23.97
N ALA A 209 -2.14 -11.71 22.79
CA ALA A 209 -1.42 -12.98 22.62
C ALA A 209 0.09 -12.85 22.91
N ALA A 210 0.70 -11.70 22.60
CA ALA A 210 2.08 -11.41 22.94
C ALA A 210 2.25 -11.22 24.45
N PHE A 211 1.36 -10.49 25.13
CA PHE A 211 1.36 -10.37 26.60
C PHE A 211 1.17 -11.74 27.29
N ALA A 212 0.40 -12.66 26.72
CA ALA A 212 0.19 -13.98 27.31
C ALA A 212 1.36 -14.98 27.10
N ASN A 213 2.14 -14.84 26.02
CA ASN A 213 3.08 -15.88 25.58
C ASN A 213 4.52 -15.39 25.34
N TYR A 214 4.88 -14.19 25.78
CA TYR A 214 6.24 -13.68 25.56
C TYR A 214 7.26 -14.52 26.33
N SER A 215 8.34 -14.94 25.64
CA SER A 215 9.46 -15.63 26.30
C SER A 215 10.54 -14.66 26.79
N ASN A 216 10.54 -13.44 26.25
CA ASN A 216 11.53 -12.40 26.55
C ASN A 216 10.87 -11.02 26.50
N GLU A 217 11.22 -10.14 27.43
CA GLU A 217 10.76 -8.75 27.47
C GLU A 217 11.02 -8.00 26.15
N ARG A 218 12.11 -8.35 25.45
CA ARG A 218 12.42 -7.77 24.13
C ARG A 218 11.35 -8.07 23.07
N GLU A 219 10.79 -9.29 23.10
CA GLU A 219 9.74 -9.71 22.16
C GLU A 219 8.44 -8.94 22.43
N LEU A 220 8.07 -8.83 23.70
CA LEU A 220 6.94 -8.01 24.15
C LEU A 220 7.11 -6.55 23.72
N ASN A 221 8.27 -5.94 23.98
CA ASN A 221 8.57 -4.57 23.60
C ASN A 221 8.54 -4.35 22.08
N MET A 222 8.92 -5.35 21.28
CA MET A 222 8.84 -5.27 19.82
C MET A 222 7.39 -5.26 19.32
N GLU A 223 6.54 -6.16 19.81
CA GLU A 223 5.12 -6.21 19.41
C GLU A 223 4.33 -5.00 19.96
N ALA A 224 4.64 -4.58 21.18
CA ALA A 224 4.16 -3.34 21.78
C ALA A 224 4.52 -2.12 20.92
N GLY A 225 5.80 -2.00 20.52
CA GLY A 225 6.27 -0.94 19.63
C GLY A 225 5.63 -1.02 18.23
N ARG A 226 5.36 -2.23 17.73
CA ARG A 226 4.68 -2.45 16.45
C ARG A 226 3.23 -1.96 16.49
N PHE A 227 2.49 -2.28 17.56
CA PHE A 227 1.14 -1.78 17.78
C PHE A 227 1.11 -0.25 17.84
N ALA A 228 1.97 0.35 18.67
CA ALA A 228 2.06 1.80 18.80
C ALA A 228 2.46 2.48 17.47
N GLY A 229 3.43 1.92 16.74
CA GLY A 229 3.88 2.44 15.44
C GLY A 229 2.83 2.31 14.33
N ALA A 230 2.01 1.26 14.36
CA ALA A 230 0.93 1.04 13.41
C ALA A 230 -0.14 2.14 13.50
N ILE A 231 -0.57 2.48 14.72
CA ILE A 231 -1.48 3.60 14.99
C ILE A 231 -0.75 4.93 14.78
N GLY A 232 0.51 5.01 15.21
CA GLY A 232 1.44 6.11 15.01
C GLY A 232 0.92 7.44 15.54
N THR A 233 0.47 7.40 16.80
CA THR A 233 0.04 8.54 17.61
C THR A 233 0.72 8.45 18.98
N THR A 234 0.95 9.59 19.62
CA THR A 234 1.50 9.62 20.99
C THR A 234 0.61 8.88 21.99
N PHE A 235 -0.71 8.97 21.83
CA PHE A 235 -1.67 8.22 22.66
C PHE A 235 -1.48 6.71 22.60
N ALA A 236 -1.13 6.16 21.43
CA ALA A 236 -0.88 4.73 21.31
C ALA A 236 0.41 4.33 22.03
N VAL A 237 1.41 5.21 22.04
CA VAL A 237 2.67 5.00 22.78
C VAL A 237 2.41 5.05 24.28
N GLU A 238 1.64 6.02 24.76
CA GLU A 238 1.27 6.15 26.18
C GLU A 238 0.44 4.96 26.65
N PHE A 239 -0.59 4.57 25.89
CA PHE A 239 -1.39 3.36 26.16
C PHE A 239 -0.53 2.10 26.29
N VAL A 240 0.41 1.90 25.37
CA VAL A 240 1.31 0.74 25.40
C VAL A 240 2.28 0.82 26.57
N SER A 241 2.81 2.01 26.87
CA SER A 241 3.69 2.24 28.01
C SER A 241 2.98 1.92 29.32
N ASP A 242 1.72 2.33 29.46
CA ASP A 242 0.89 2.03 30.63
C ASP A 242 0.66 0.53 30.81
N LEU A 243 0.43 -0.20 29.71
CA LEU A 243 0.28 -1.65 29.74
C LEU A 243 1.59 -2.36 30.13
N LEU A 244 2.72 -1.96 29.54
CA LEU A 244 4.04 -2.50 29.88
C LEU A 244 4.41 -2.22 31.33
N TYR A 245 4.08 -1.04 31.84
CA TYR A 245 4.27 -0.67 33.24
C TYR A 245 3.37 -1.51 34.15
N SER A 246 2.11 -1.73 33.76
CA SER A 246 1.17 -2.56 34.53
C SER A 246 1.60 -4.03 34.62
N GLU A 247 2.30 -4.53 33.62
CA GLU A 247 2.85 -5.89 33.62
C GLU A 247 4.03 -6.03 34.59
N LYS A 248 4.82 -4.97 34.76
CA LYS A 248 6.00 -4.96 35.65
C LYS A 248 5.67 -4.66 37.10
N GLU A 249 4.84 -3.65 37.33
CA GLU A 249 4.58 -3.08 38.67
C GLU A 249 3.15 -3.32 39.18
N GLY A 250 2.32 -3.98 38.37
CA GLY A 250 0.93 -4.31 38.70
C GLY A 250 -0.08 -3.25 38.24
N THR A 251 -1.37 -3.59 38.35
CA THR A 251 -2.47 -2.84 37.72
C THR A 251 -2.96 -1.62 38.51
N ARG A 252 -2.34 -1.31 39.66
CA ARG A 252 -2.83 -0.29 40.62
C ARG A 252 -2.96 1.11 40.02
N TYR A 253 -2.02 1.49 39.14
CA TYR A 253 -1.98 2.82 38.51
C TYR A 253 -2.66 2.87 37.13
N LEU A 254 -2.93 1.70 36.53
CA LEU A 254 -3.44 1.58 35.17
C LEU A 254 -4.79 2.29 34.98
N LYS A 255 -5.70 2.16 35.96
CA LYS A 255 -7.01 2.82 35.91
C LYS A 255 -6.90 4.34 35.84
N GLY A 256 -6.03 4.92 36.67
CA GLY A 256 -5.82 6.36 36.71
C GLY A 256 -5.23 6.89 35.40
N SER A 257 -4.22 6.18 34.87
CA SER A 257 -3.57 6.55 33.61
C SER A 257 -4.53 6.48 32.43
N LEU A 258 -5.26 5.38 32.28
CA LEU A 258 -6.23 5.21 31.18
C LEU A 258 -7.39 6.21 31.25
N MET A 259 -7.83 6.62 32.44
CA MET A 259 -8.85 7.68 32.59
C MET A 259 -8.32 9.05 32.14
N MET A 260 -7.07 9.40 32.51
CA MET A 260 -6.43 10.63 32.05
C MET A 260 -6.22 10.63 30.53
N LEU A 261 -5.76 9.49 29.99
CA LEU A 261 -5.59 9.27 28.57
C LEU A 261 -6.90 9.43 27.79
N ASN A 262 -7.99 8.82 28.30
CA ASN A 262 -9.32 8.96 27.71
C ASN A 262 -9.77 10.43 27.64
N ARG A 263 -9.62 11.17 28.75
CA ARG A 263 -10.00 12.59 28.81
C ARG A 263 -9.20 13.45 27.83
N SER A 264 -7.88 13.21 27.74
CA SER A 264 -7.02 13.91 26.79
C SER A 264 -7.40 13.64 25.33
N MET A 265 -7.67 12.37 24.99
CA MET A 265 -8.10 11.98 23.65
C MET A 265 -9.46 12.59 23.26
N GLU A 266 -10.40 12.68 24.20
CA GLU A 266 -11.70 13.35 23.97
C GLU A 266 -11.50 14.84 23.67
N GLN A 267 -10.69 15.54 24.46
CA GLN A 267 -10.40 16.95 24.27
C GLN A 267 -9.72 17.23 22.91
N GLN A 268 -8.75 16.40 22.50
CA GLN A 268 -8.12 16.55 21.19
C GLN A 268 -9.04 16.21 20.02
N ARG A 269 -9.94 15.23 20.20
CA ARG A 269 -10.91 14.87 19.16
C ARG A 269 -11.81 16.05 18.82
N GLU A 270 -12.28 16.80 19.81
CA GLU A 270 -13.11 17.99 19.59
C GLU A 270 -12.36 19.06 18.79
N THR A 271 -11.11 19.37 19.17
CA THR A 271 -10.24 20.31 18.46
C THR A 271 -9.96 19.89 17.02
N ILE A 272 -9.80 18.59 16.75
CA ILE A 272 -9.53 18.11 15.38
C ILE A 272 -10.79 18.13 14.53
N LEU A 273 -11.97 17.86 15.10
CA LEU A 273 -13.23 17.94 14.37
C LEU A 273 -13.51 19.37 13.86
N THR A 274 -13.14 20.39 14.64
CA THR A 274 -13.27 21.80 14.21
C THR A 274 -12.26 22.15 13.11
N VAL A 275 -10.99 21.72 13.21
CA VAL A 275 -9.94 22.00 12.21
C VAL A 275 -10.16 21.23 10.90
N LYS A 276 -10.71 20.02 10.96
CA LYS A 276 -10.95 19.15 9.79
C LYS A 276 -12.00 19.72 8.83
N ALA A 277 -12.91 20.55 9.32
CA ALA A 277 -13.88 21.25 8.48
C ALA A 277 -13.20 22.26 7.54
N SER A 278 -12.03 22.80 7.90
CA SER A 278 -11.32 23.84 7.13
C SER A 278 -10.32 23.28 6.11
N SER A 279 -9.65 22.16 6.39
CA SER A 279 -8.52 21.66 5.57
C SER A 279 -8.91 20.69 4.44
N ARG A 280 -10.10 20.08 4.49
CA ARG A 280 -10.53 19.07 3.52
C ARG A 280 -10.69 19.63 2.11
N ASP A 281 -11.08 20.89 2.00
CA ASP A 281 -11.41 21.51 0.71
C ASP A 281 -10.15 21.80 -0.12
N ALA A 282 -9.10 22.34 0.49
CA ALA A 282 -7.85 22.68 -0.21
C ALA A 282 -7.16 21.46 -0.85
N ILE A 283 -7.19 20.30 -0.18
CA ILE A 283 -6.50 19.11 -0.68
C ILE A 283 -7.32 18.40 -1.77
N SER A 284 -8.65 18.42 -1.67
CA SER A 284 -9.52 17.90 -2.72
C SER A 284 -9.41 18.75 -4.01
N LEU A 285 -9.31 20.07 -3.86
CA LEU A 285 -9.18 21.01 -4.97
C LEU A 285 -7.90 20.75 -5.79
N GLY A 286 -6.77 20.48 -5.13
CA GLY A 286 -5.50 20.21 -5.82
C GLY A 286 -5.47 18.90 -6.61
N LEU A 287 -6.17 17.86 -6.14
CA LEU A 287 -6.20 16.55 -6.83
C LEU A 287 -7.16 16.54 -8.01
N TYR A 288 -8.38 17.06 -7.82
CA TYR A 288 -9.37 17.14 -8.91
C TYR A 288 -8.97 18.20 -9.94
N GLY A 289 -8.37 19.32 -9.53
CA GLY A 289 -7.86 20.36 -10.41
C GLY A 289 -6.82 19.82 -11.40
N ASN A 290 -5.80 19.10 -10.92
CA ASN A 290 -4.77 18.53 -11.79
C ASN A 290 -5.32 17.49 -12.78
N LEU A 291 -6.30 16.68 -12.37
CA LEU A 291 -6.94 15.70 -13.25
C LEU A 291 -7.76 16.38 -14.35
N ILE A 292 -8.53 17.42 -14.00
CA ILE A 292 -9.34 18.19 -14.95
C ILE A 292 -8.44 18.91 -15.96
N VAL A 293 -7.37 19.57 -15.49
CA VAL A 293 -6.41 20.26 -16.36
C VAL A 293 -5.80 19.28 -17.35
N LEU A 294 -5.36 18.10 -16.90
CA LEU A 294 -4.81 17.09 -17.79
C LEU A 294 -5.79 16.65 -18.88
N VAL A 295 -7.01 16.25 -18.49
CA VAL A 295 -8.02 15.79 -19.45
C VAL A 295 -8.38 16.90 -20.44
N SER A 296 -8.48 18.14 -19.96
CA SER A 296 -8.74 19.31 -20.80
C SER A 296 -7.60 19.58 -21.77
N SER A 297 -6.34 19.51 -21.33
CA SER A 297 -5.17 19.71 -22.19
C SER A 297 -5.09 18.63 -23.27
N VAL A 298 -5.23 17.35 -22.90
CA VAL A 298 -5.22 16.23 -23.87
C VAL A 298 -6.37 16.36 -24.86
N GLY A 299 -7.58 16.67 -24.40
CA GLY A 299 -8.74 16.88 -25.26
C GLY A 299 -8.56 18.04 -26.24
N THR A 300 -7.97 19.15 -25.78
CA THR A 300 -7.69 20.32 -26.61
C THR A 300 -6.64 20.01 -27.67
N PHE A 301 -5.56 19.30 -27.33
CA PHE A 301 -4.55 18.86 -28.29
C PHE A 301 -5.11 17.86 -29.32
N MET A 302 -5.95 16.92 -28.89
CA MET A 302 -6.64 15.99 -29.79
C MET A 302 -7.56 16.71 -30.77
N TYR A 303 -8.27 17.75 -30.31
CA TYR A 303 -9.13 18.58 -31.15
C TYR A 303 -8.32 19.38 -32.18
N MET A 304 -7.20 19.98 -31.75
CA MET A 304 -6.38 20.86 -32.59
C MET A 304 -5.57 20.10 -33.67
N LEU A 305 -5.06 18.91 -33.36
CA LEU A 305 -4.19 18.14 -34.27
C LEU A 305 -4.95 17.14 -35.16
N LYS A 306 -6.27 16.98 -34.97
CA LYS A 306 -7.06 15.81 -35.38
C LYS A 306 -6.61 14.53 -34.66
N PRO A 307 -7.54 13.66 -34.23
CA PRO A 307 -7.21 12.47 -33.43
C PRO A 307 -6.16 11.56 -34.06
N ASP A 308 -6.27 11.29 -35.36
CA ASP A 308 -5.38 10.35 -36.06
C ASP A 308 -3.92 10.81 -36.09
N VAL A 309 -3.68 12.12 -36.20
CA VAL A 309 -2.32 12.68 -36.22
C VAL A 309 -1.75 12.76 -34.80
N TYR A 310 -2.59 13.11 -33.81
CA TYR A 310 -2.20 13.10 -32.40
C TYR A 310 -1.76 11.69 -31.94
N PHE A 311 -2.52 10.66 -32.28
CA PHE A 311 -2.17 9.27 -31.93
C PHE A 311 -0.86 8.82 -32.59
N LYS A 312 -0.63 9.16 -33.86
CA LYS A 312 0.63 8.84 -34.53
C LYS A 312 1.83 9.57 -33.91
N LEU A 313 1.70 10.87 -33.66
CA LEU A 313 2.75 11.66 -32.99
C LEU A 313 3.09 11.12 -31.60
N GLN A 314 2.09 10.74 -30.81
CA GLN A 314 2.27 10.33 -29.42
C GLN A 314 2.81 8.89 -29.28
N PHE A 315 2.42 7.96 -30.16
CA PHE A 315 2.74 6.54 -30.02
C PHE A 315 3.82 6.04 -31.00
N GLU A 316 4.05 6.71 -32.14
CA GLU A 316 5.05 6.28 -33.13
C GLU A 316 6.40 7.00 -32.97
N THR A 317 6.41 8.22 -32.45
CA THR A 317 7.68 8.95 -32.20
C THR A 317 8.27 8.59 -30.84
N THR A 318 9.59 8.40 -30.79
CA THR A 318 10.32 8.16 -29.54
C THR A 318 10.17 9.31 -28.55
N VAL A 319 10.07 10.55 -29.04
CA VAL A 319 9.87 11.77 -28.25
C VAL A 319 8.45 11.84 -27.68
N GLY A 320 7.42 11.52 -28.47
CA GLY A 320 6.04 11.48 -27.99
C GLY A 320 5.84 10.41 -26.91
N LEU A 321 6.45 9.25 -27.11
CA LEU A 321 6.37 8.13 -26.17
C LEU A 321 7.10 8.46 -24.85
N THR A 322 8.28 9.09 -24.90
CA THR A 322 8.97 9.55 -23.67
C THR A 322 8.19 10.65 -22.97
N PHE A 323 7.61 11.61 -23.70
CA PHE A 323 6.79 12.66 -23.13
C PHE A 323 5.54 12.10 -22.44
N MET A 324 4.87 11.12 -23.06
CA MET A 324 3.75 10.40 -22.45
C MET A 324 4.16 9.69 -21.16
N MET A 325 5.31 8.99 -21.17
CA MET A 325 5.82 8.32 -19.96
C MET A 325 6.08 9.32 -18.83
N ILE A 326 6.65 10.50 -19.14
CA ILE A 326 6.88 11.57 -18.17
C ILE A 326 5.56 12.10 -17.60
N ILE A 327 4.56 12.37 -18.44
CA ILE A 327 3.25 12.87 -17.98
C ILE A 327 2.57 11.85 -17.06
N ILE A 328 2.52 10.57 -17.48
CA ILE A 328 1.90 9.51 -16.67
C ILE A 328 2.64 9.34 -15.35
N ALA A 329 3.98 9.37 -15.36
CA ALA A 329 4.78 9.31 -14.14
C ALA A 329 4.53 10.53 -13.23
N GLY A 330 4.46 11.74 -13.79
CA GLY A 330 4.19 12.97 -13.06
C GLY A 330 2.81 12.95 -12.38
N LEU A 331 1.77 12.54 -13.10
CA LEU A 331 0.43 12.33 -12.54
C LEU A 331 0.44 11.29 -11.42
N PHE A 332 1.13 10.17 -11.63
CA PHE A 332 1.22 9.10 -10.66
C PHE A 332 1.91 9.58 -9.37
N VAL A 333 3.00 10.34 -9.48
CA VAL A 333 3.71 10.94 -8.34
C VAL A 333 2.85 12.00 -7.65
N SER A 334 2.18 12.87 -8.41
CA SER A 334 1.29 13.91 -7.87
C SER A 334 0.13 13.29 -7.08
N PHE A 335 -0.52 12.26 -7.64
CA PHE A 335 -1.56 11.48 -6.97
C PHE A 335 -1.04 10.85 -5.68
N MET A 336 0.20 10.34 -5.70
CA MET A 336 0.86 9.78 -4.52
C MET A 336 1.08 10.78 -3.41
N ILE A 337 1.59 11.97 -3.72
CA ILE A 337 1.86 13.03 -2.75
C ILE A 337 0.56 13.52 -2.12
N SER A 338 -0.44 13.83 -2.96
CA SER A 338 -1.74 14.32 -2.49
C SER A 338 -2.45 13.30 -1.60
N THR A 339 -2.36 12.01 -1.92
CA THR A 339 -2.91 10.92 -1.10
C THR A 339 -2.29 10.86 0.31
N ILE A 340 -1.00 11.16 0.45
CA ILE A 340 -0.31 11.15 1.75
C ILE A 340 -0.72 12.36 2.59
N LEU A 341 -0.87 13.52 1.95
CA LEU A 341 -1.17 14.79 2.63
C LEU A 341 -2.65 14.92 3.04
N ALA A 342 -3.57 14.22 2.37
CA ALA A 342 -5.02 14.44 2.50
C ALA A 342 -5.67 14.10 3.85
N ARG A 343 -4.96 13.60 4.86
CA ARG A 343 -5.59 13.26 6.14
C ARG A 343 -4.71 13.58 7.36
N PRO A 344 -5.05 14.60 8.16
CA PRO A 344 -4.39 14.81 9.44
C PRO A 344 -4.71 13.64 10.38
N LYS A 345 -3.71 13.25 11.19
CA LYS A 345 -3.87 12.25 12.25
C LYS A 345 -4.29 12.95 13.56
N LEU A 346 -4.89 12.20 14.47
CA LEU A 346 -4.98 12.55 15.89
C LEU A 346 -3.60 12.40 16.51
N ASP A 347 -2.83 13.47 16.59
CA ASP A 347 -1.53 13.45 17.25
C ASP A 347 -1.38 14.72 18.09
N TYR A 348 -0.75 14.59 19.26
CA TYR A 348 -0.18 15.75 19.94
C TYR A 348 0.95 16.25 19.03
N HIS A 349 0.85 17.48 18.54
CA HIS A 349 2.07 18.23 18.31
C HIS A 349 2.31 19.14 19.51
#